data_AF-A0A1G8P8T6-F1
#
_entry.id   AF-A0A1G8P8T6-F1
#
_cell.length_a   1.000
_cell.length_b   1.000
_cell.length_c   1.000
_cell.angle_alpha   90.00
_cell.angle_beta   90.00
_cell.angle_gamma   90.00
#
_symmetry.space_group_name_H-M   'P 1'
#
loop_
_entity.id
_entity.type
_entity.pdbx_description
1 polymer ?
#
loop_
_entity_poly.entity_id
_entity_poly.type
_entity_poly.pdbx_seq_one_letter_code
_entity_poly.pdbx_strand_id
1 'polypeptide(L)'
;MNQHRPPLGFASDATALAERRTLADQLVGQRLVRVEYVNIDYFGWDLGHRDQSVRRQITGPAEWRNPTWDAGAFHHLDFGIEFTTDLGQVWGITWDSAGPDGKSMALRPGRVSDAGAVWDVTQAEPWRSLSESAVSEVTLRYHPWGVESGGFWCTRASLSFDGPTVEVLLGDCDTLGSLSASADNIAVIVSPAGLPGWERTDDLV
;
A
#
# COMPACT_ATOMS: atom_id res chain seq x y z
N MET A 1 24.31 8.62 -17.94
CA MET A 1 23.29 7.67 -18.41
C MET A 1 22.66 7.06 -17.17
N ASN A 2 21.53 7.62 -16.72
CA ASN A 2 20.75 7.02 -15.65
C ASN A 2 20.12 5.76 -16.23
N GLN A 3 20.55 4.58 -15.78
CA GLN A 3 19.84 3.35 -16.09
C GLN A 3 18.42 3.51 -15.53
N HIS A 4 17.42 3.56 -16.40
CA HIS A 4 16.03 3.47 -15.98
C HIS A 4 15.83 2.10 -15.33
N ARG A 5 15.89 2.07 -14.00
CA ARG A 5 15.46 0.91 -13.24
C ARG A 5 13.98 0.72 -13.57
N PRO A 6 13.55 -0.48 -13.98
CA PRO A 6 12.15 -0.72 -14.20
C PRO A 6 11.39 -0.47 -12.88
N PRO A 7 10.18 0.11 -12.97
CA PRO A 7 9.38 0.45 -11.80
C PRO A 7 9.06 -0.82 -11.02
N LEU A 8 9.12 -0.77 -9.69
CA LEU A 8 8.99 -1.91 -8.79
C LEU A 8 7.65 -2.65 -8.95
N GLY A 9 6.58 -1.91 -9.24
CA GLY A 9 5.24 -2.46 -9.44
C GLY A 9 4.97 -3.00 -10.84
N PHE A 10 5.78 -2.58 -11.82
CA PHE A 10 5.60 -2.94 -13.22
C PHE A 10 6.09 -4.36 -13.50
N ALA A 11 5.34 -5.08 -14.35
CA ALA A 11 5.76 -6.34 -14.93
C ALA A 11 5.90 -6.16 -16.44
N SER A 12 7.08 -6.43 -17.00
CA SER A 12 7.34 -6.25 -18.44
C SER A 12 6.60 -7.21 -19.35
N ASP A 13 6.21 -8.35 -18.79
CA ASP A 13 5.61 -9.48 -19.50
C ASP A 13 4.94 -10.44 -18.51
N ALA A 14 4.35 -11.52 -19.03
CA ALA A 14 3.66 -12.53 -18.24
C ALA A 14 4.57 -13.30 -17.25
N THR A 15 5.87 -13.43 -17.56
CA THR A 15 6.83 -14.10 -16.66
C THR A 15 7.08 -13.22 -15.44
N ALA A 16 7.38 -11.93 -15.68
CA ALA A 16 7.53 -10.97 -14.59
C ALA A 16 6.25 -10.89 -13.73
N LEU A 17 5.07 -10.92 -14.34
CA LEU A 17 3.80 -10.93 -13.62
C LEU A 17 3.65 -12.18 -12.73
N ALA A 18 3.99 -13.37 -13.24
CA ALA A 18 3.95 -14.62 -12.47
C ALA A 18 4.96 -14.62 -11.31
N GLU A 19 6.16 -14.06 -11.52
CA GLU A 19 7.16 -13.89 -10.46
C GLU A 19 6.66 -12.97 -9.33
N ARG A 20 5.97 -11.87 -9.66
CA ARG A 20 5.37 -10.97 -8.66
C ARG A 20 4.29 -11.66 -7.84
N ARG A 21 3.41 -12.43 -8.48
CA ARG A 21 2.37 -13.22 -7.81
C ARG A 21 3.01 -14.29 -6.90
N THR A 22 3.99 -15.04 -7.40
CA THR A 22 4.72 -16.06 -6.62
C THR A 22 5.44 -15.46 -5.41
N LEU A 23 6.01 -14.26 -5.56
CA LEU A 23 6.63 -13.54 -4.44
C LEU A 23 5.58 -13.14 -3.41
N ALA A 24 4.45 -12.59 -3.85
CA ALA A 24 3.34 -12.19 -2.97
C ALA A 24 2.76 -13.38 -2.19
N ASP A 25 2.68 -14.57 -2.81
CA ASP A 25 2.19 -15.79 -2.18
C ASP A 25 3.01 -16.21 -0.95
N GLN A 26 4.25 -15.74 -0.82
CA GLN A 26 5.07 -16.02 0.38
C GLN A 26 4.47 -15.42 1.66
N LEU A 27 3.59 -14.42 1.57
CA LEU A 27 2.86 -13.88 2.72
C LEU A 27 1.75 -14.81 3.21
N VAL A 28 1.25 -15.72 2.36
CA VAL A 28 0.16 -16.63 2.73
C VAL A 28 0.61 -17.55 3.87
N GLY A 29 -0.24 -17.67 4.87
CA GLY A 29 0.00 -18.42 6.10
C GLY A 29 0.76 -17.64 7.17
N GLN A 30 1.28 -16.44 6.87
CA GLN A 30 1.97 -15.61 7.87
C GLN A 30 0.99 -14.73 8.64
N ARG A 31 1.26 -14.49 9.92
CA ARG A 31 0.51 -13.53 10.74
C ARG A 31 1.18 -12.17 10.72
N LEU A 32 0.39 -11.10 10.62
CA LEU A 32 0.90 -9.73 10.70
C LEU A 32 1.01 -9.31 12.17
N VAL A 33 2.23 -9.30 12.71
CA VAL A 33 2.47 -8.91 14.12
C VAL A 33 2.72 -7.41 14.27
N ARG A 34 2.96 -6.72 13.16
CA ARG A 34 3.08 -5.26 13.13
C ARG A 34 2.60 -4.69 11.81
N VAL A 35 1.89 -3.58 11.86
CA VAL A 35 1.46 -2.81 10.69
C VAL A 35 1.87 -1.35 10.89
N GLU A 36 2.65 -0.81 9.95
CA GLU A 36 3.15 0.56 9.99
C GLU A 36 2.67 1.33 8.76
N TYR A 37 2.08 2.50 8.97
CA TYR A 37 1.74 3.47 7.92
C TYR A 37 2.89 4.45 7.75
N VAL A 38 3.30 4.71 6.50
CA VAL A 38 4.43 5.56 6.15
C VAL A 38 3.99 6.68 5.21
N ASN A 39 4.22 7.94 5.63
CA ASN A 39 3.98 9.13 4.81
C ASN A 39 5.29 9.92 4.67
N ILE A 40 5.69 10.27 3.43
CA ILE A 40 6.98 10.93 3.15
C ILE A 40 6.88 12.45 3.12
N ASP A 41 5.72 12.99 2.70
CA ASP A 41 5.45 14.43 2.68
C ASP A 41 4.72 14.92 3.95
N TYR A 42 4.80 14.16 5.04
CA TYR A 42 4.31 14.62 6.34
C TYR A 42 5.26 15.63 6.96
N PHE A 43 4.90 16.91 6.84
CA PHE A 43 5.69 18.00 7.34
C PHE A 43 5.49 18.29 8.83
N GLY A 44 4.29 18.05 9.39
CA GLY A 44 3.98 18.34 10.80
C GLY A 44 4.39 19.75 11.25
N TRP A 45 4.32 20.74 10.34
CA TRP A 45 4.89 22.08 10.57
C TRP A 45 4.33 22.77 11.82
N ASP A 46 3.03 22.61 12.06
CA ASP A 46 2.35 23.16 13.25
C ASP A 46 2.78 22.48 14.56
N LEU A 47 3.46 21.33 14.47
CA LEU A 47 4.03 20.58 15.58
C LEU A 47 5.57 20.76 15.67
N GLY A 48 6.13 21.61 14.81
CA GLY A 48 7.56 21.95 14.80
C GLY A 48 8.46 20.92 14.09
N HIS A 49 7.89 19.94 13.41
CA HIS A 49 8.65 18.97 12.62
C HIS A 49 9.12 19.61 11.31
N ARG A 50 10.38 19.37 10.92
CA ARG A 50 10.99 19.97 9.71
C ARG A 50 11.96 19.06 8.97
N ASP A 51 12.34 17.92 9.56
CA ASP A 51 13.26 16.98 8.94
C ASP A 51 12.50 15.78 8.38
N GLN A 52 12.46 15.69 7.05
CA GLN A 52 11.85 14.59 6.30
C GLN A 52 12.87 13.54 5.86
N SER A 53 14.16 13.75 6.12
CA SER A 53 15.22 12.84 5.69
C SER A 53 15.37 11.63 6.62
N VAL A 54 14.64 11.62 7.74
CA VAL A 54 14.71 10.59 8.77
C VAL A 54 13.37 9.89 8.94
N ARG A 55 13.43 8.60 9.26
CA ARG A 55 12.25 7.84 9.70
C ARG A 55 11.89 8.24 11.13
N ARG A 56 10.70 8.81 11.32
CA ARG A 56 10.22 9.23 12.63
C ARG A 56 9.03 8.39 13.06
N GLN A 57 9.18 7.66 14.16
CA GLN A 57 8.07 6.96 14.79
C GLN A 57 7.14 7.95 15.48
N ILE A 58 5.87 7.94 15.08
CA ILE A 58 4.82 8.80 15.64
C ILE A 58 4.24 8.15 16.88
N THR A 59 4.52 8.76 18.03
CA THR A 59 4.04 8.31 19.35
C THR A 59 3.29 9.42 20.10
N GLY A 60 3.30 10.65 19.58
CA GLY A 60 2.69 11.81 20.21
C GLY A 60 1.16 11.75 20.18
N PRO A 61 0.45 11.93 21.31
CA PRO A 61 -1.02 11.89 21.34
C PRO A 61 -1.71 12.94 20.46
N ALA A 62 -1.04 14.07 20.17
CA ALA A 62 -1.58 15.10 19.29
C ALA A 62 -1.69 14.62 17.84
N GLU A 63 -0.66 13.93 17.34
CA GLU A 63 -0.61 13.36 15.98
C GLU A 63 -1.53 12.15 15.82
N TRP A 64 -1.89 11.48 16.93
CA TRP A 64 -2.85 10.37 16.95
C TRP A 64 -4.30 10.82 17.13
N ARG A 65 -4.56 12.05 17.58
CA ARG A 65 -5.93 12.55 17.81
C ARG A 65 -6.66 12.84 16.49
N ASN A 66 -5.93 13.33 15.51
CA ASN A 66 -6.44 13.62 14.16
C ASN A 66 -5.36 13.19 13.16
N PRO A 67 -5.14 11.88 13.00
CA PRO A 67 -4.10 11.40 12.11
C PRO A 67 -4.47 11.75 10.66
N THR A 68 -3.48 12.22 9.91
CA THR A 68 -3.70 12.68 8.53
C THR A 68 -4.02 11.57 7.54
N TRP A 69 -4.07 10.32 7.99
CA TRP A 69 -4.37 9.16 7.17
C TRP A 69 -5.78 8.61 7.40
N ASP A 70 -6.51 9.10 8.40
CA ASP A 70 -7.85 8.58 8.72
C ASP A 70 -8.94 9.40 8.01
N ALA A 71 -9.56 8.82 6.99
CA ALA A 71 -10.69 9.39 6.27
C ALA A 71 -12.04 8.77 6.74
N GLY A 72 -12.05 8.07 7.88
CA GLY A 72 -13.21 7.43 8.49
C GLY A 72 -13.60 6.11 7.81
N ALA A 73 -14.06 6.15 6.56
CA ALA A 73 -14.50 4.95 5.84
C ALA A 73 -13.35 4.14 5.21
N PHE A 74 -12.18 4.76 5.08
CA PHE A 74 -10.94 4.19 4.54
C PHE A 74 -9.76 4.96 5.15
N HIS A 75 -8.56 4.41 5.00
CA HIS A 75 -7.34 5.14 5.30
C HIS A 75 -6.65 5.56 4.01
N HIS A 76 -6.02 6.72 3.99
CA HIS A 76 -5.25 7.21 2.85
C HIS A 76 -3.82 7.53 3.28
N LEU A 77 -2.86 7.09 2.47
CA LEU A 77 -1.44 7.15 2.78
C LEU A 77 -0.74 7.86 1.63
N ASP A 78 0.20 8.71 2.01
CA ASP A 78 1.03 9.41 1.05
C ASP A 78 2.00 8.47 0.35
N PHE A 79 2.48 7.43 1.03
CA PHE A 79 3.52 6.57 0.47
C PHE A 79 3.24 5.08 0.53
N GLY A 80 3.11 4.51 1.73
CA GLY A 80 3.10 3.07 1.85
C GLY A 80 2.69 2.51 3.20
N ILE A 81 2.50 1.21 3.20
CA ILE A 81 2.21 0.39 4.35
C ILE A 81 3.29 -0.68 4.47
N GLU A 82 3.77 -0.90 5.69
CA GLU A 82 4.74 -1.95 6.00
C GLU A 82 4.13 -2.96 6.97
N PHE A 83 4.42 -4.24 6.74
CA PHE A 83 4.01 -5.33 7.62
C PHE A 83 5.26 -6.00 8.19
N THR A 84 5.27 -6.28 9.49
CA THR A 84 6.19 -7.27 10.06
C THR A 84 5.40 -8.53 10.33
N THR A 85 5.90 -9.66 9.86
CA THR A 85 5.27 -10.97 10.07
C THR A 85 5.77 -11.63 11.35
N ASP A 86 5.08 -12.66 11.81
CA ASP A 86 5.48 -13.50 12.95
C ASP A 86 6.83 -14.21 12.77
N LEU A 87 7.29 -14.36 11.52
CA LEU A 87 8.65 -14.81 11.17
C LEU A 87 9.70 -13.68 11.22
N GLY A 88 9.31 -12.46 11.58
CA GLY A 88 10.16 -11.27 11.62
C GLY A 88 10.48 -10.70 10.24
N GLN A 89 9.81 -11.15 9.17
CA GLN A 89 10.01 -10.62 7.83
C GLN A 89 9.25 -9.30 7.67
N VAL A 90 9.90 -8.32 7.05
CA VAL A 90 9.24 -7.06 6.69
C VAL A 90 8.78 -7.13 5.24
N TRP A 91 7.55 -6.72 5.00
CA TRP A 91 6.94 -6.53 3.69
C TRP A 91 6.45 -5.10 3.55
N GLY A 92 6.41 -4.59 2.33
CA GLY A 92 5.96 -3.24 2.03
C GLY A 92 5.04 -3.23 0.82
N ILE A 93 3.95 -2.47 0.92
CA ILE A 93 3.13 -2.05 -0.21
C ILE A 93 3.30 -0.55 -0.41
N THR A 94 3.68 -0.14 -1.61
CA THR A 94 3.90 1.26 -1.99
C THR A 94 3.43 1.47 -3.43
N TRP A 95 3.10 2.70 -3.81
CA TRP A 95 3.10 3.08 -5.22
C TRP A 95 4.54 3.33 -5.69
N ASP A 96 4.80 3.12 -6.97
CA ASP A 96 6.04 3.48 -7.64
C ASP A 96 5.76 4.14 -8.99
N SER A 97 6.57 5.12 -9.35
CA SER A 97 6.42 5.87 -10.59
C SER A 97 7.07 5.16 -11.75
N ALA A 98 6.26 4.76 -12.74
CA ALA A 98 6.74 4.16 -13.96
C ALA A 98 7.18 5.17 -15.03
N GLY A 99 7.73 6.31 -14.62
CA GLY A 99 7.96 7.45 -15.51
C GLY A 99 6.71 8.33 -15.68
N PRO A 100 6.62 9.09 -16.79
CA PRO A 100 5.65 10.20 -16.93
C PRO A 100 4.18 9.77 -17.05
N ASP A 101 3.90 8.49 -17.33
CA ASP A 101 2.57 8.09 -17.79
C ASP A 101 1.78 7.22 -16.79
N GLY A 102 2.38 6.69 -15.72
CA GLY A 102 1.61 5.87 -14.78
C GLY A 102 2.34 5.51 -13.51
N LYS A 103 1.56 5.26 -12.46
CA LYS A 103 2.03 4.74 -11.17
C LYS A 103 1.50 3.33 -11.03
N SER A 104 2.33 2.44 -10.50
CA SER A 104 1.97 1.05 -10.24
C SER A 104 2.22 0.76 -8.78
N MET A 105 1.34 0.01 -8.17
CA MET A 105 1.60 -0.50 -6.83
C MET A 105 2.61 -1.65 -6.86
N ALA A 106 3.38 -1.76 -5.79
CA ALA A 106 4.35 -2.81 -5.59
C ALA A 106 4.16 -3.41 -4.20
N LEU A 107 4.00 -4.72 -4.11
CA LEU A 107 4.16 -5.51 -2.90
C LEU A 107 5.52 -6.20 -2.94
N ARG A 108 6.36 -6.01 -1.92
CA ARG A 108 7.71 -6.59 -1.89
C ARG A 108 8.23 -6.83 -0.47
N PRO A 109 9.23 -7.70 -0.30
CA PRO A 109 10.03 -7.75 0.91
C PRO A 109 10.77 -6.43 1.17
N GLY A 110 10.99 -6.15 2.45
CA GLY A 110 11.67 -4.97 2.96
C GLY A 110 10.76 -3.76 3.17
N ARG A 111 11.32 -2.75 3.84
CA ARG A 111 10.65 -1.47 4.09
C ARG A 111 10.35 -0.72 2.80
N VAL A 112 9.29 0.08 2.81
CA VAL A 112 8.97 0.99 1.69
C VAL A 112 9.93 2.18 1.70
N SER A 113 10.28 2.72 2.87
CA SER A 113 11.16 3.89 3.02
C SER A 113 11.99 3.87 4.31
N ASP A 114 13.20 4.42 4.23
CA ASP A 114 14.06 4.74 5.39
C ASP A 114 13.81 6.16 5.94
N ALA A 115 12.81 6.86 5.39
CA ALA A 115 12.43 8.22 5.74
C ALA A 115 10.91 8.40 5.79
N GLY A 116 10.43 9.38 6.55
CA GLY A 116 9.01 9.72 6.65
C GLY A 116 8.43 9.56 8.06
N ALA A 117 7.19 10.01 8.21
CA ALA A 117 6.41 9.84 9.44
C ALA A 117 5.77 8.45 9.46
N VAL A 118 5.92 7.75 10.58
CA VAL A 118 5.53 6.34 10.72
C VAL A 118 4.58 6.13 11.89
N TRP A 119 3.36 5.70 11.60
CA TRP A 119 2.40 5.29 12.63
C TRP A 119 2.38 3.78 12.75
N ASP A 120 2.58 3.27 13.97
CA ASP A 120 2.32 1.86 14.27
C ASP A 120 0.83 1.68 14.53
N VAL A 121 0.10 1.27 13.51
CA VAL A 121 -1.36 1.12 13.53
C VAL A 121 -1.81 -0.27 13.93
N THR A 122 -0.89 -1.14 14.37
CA THR A 122 -1.19 -2.53 14.75
C THR A 122 -2.33 -2.64 15.76
N GLN A 123 -2.39 -1.71 16.72
CA GLN A 123 -3.40 -1.70 17.80
C GLN A 123 -4.60 -0.79 17.49
N ALA A 124 -4.63 -0.14 16.33
CA ALA A 124 -5.76 0.63 15.85
C ALA A 124 -6.68 -0.27 15.00
N GLU A 125 -7.98 0.03 15.00
CA GLU A 125 -8.86 -0.58 13.99
C GLU A 125 -8.47 -0.06 12.60
N PRO A 126 -8.61 -0.88 11.55
CA PRO A 126 -9.12 -2.26 11.55
C PRO A 126 -8.05 -3.33 11.88
N TRP A 127 -6.77 -2.98 11.93
CA TRP A 127 -5.66 -3.93 12.05
C TRP A 127 -5.64 -4.73 13.33
N ARG A 128 -6.07 -4.12 14.45
CA ARG A 128 -6.17 -4.81 15.74
C ARG A 128 -7.00 -6.09 15.62
N SER A 129 -8.13 -6.02 14.92
CA SER A 129 -9.03 -7.15 14.70
C SER A 129 -8.41 -8.25 13.81
N LEU A 130 -7.37 -7.91 13.03
CA LEU A 130 -6.69 -8.82 12.10
C LEU A 130 -5.41 -9.43 12.67
N SER A 131 -4.87 -8.90 13.78
CA SER A 131 -3.56 -9.27 14.34
C SER A 131 -3.43 -10.75 14.75
N GLU A 132 -4.55 -11.43 15.00
CA GLU A 132 -4.58 -12.85 15.32
C GLU A 132 -4.74 -13.77 14.10
N SER A 133 -5.13 -13.21 12.95
CA SER A 133 -5.41 -13.96 11.73
C SER A 133 -4.18 -14.05 10.84
N ALA A 134 -3.93 -15.23 10.29
CA ALA A 134 -2.97 -15.38 9.21
C ALA A 134 -3.58 -14.86 7.90
N VAL A 135 -2.72 -14.34 7.02
CA VAL A 135 -3.09 -14.03 5.64
C VAL A 135 -3.46 -15.35 4.95
N SER A 136 -4.68 -15.48 4.46
CA SER A 136 -5.17 -16.70 3.81
C SER A 136 -4.96 -16.67 2.29
N GLU A 137 -4.93 -15.48 1.70
CA GLU A 137 -4.73 -15.28 0.27
C GLU A 137 -4.14 -13.88 0.01
N VAL A 138 -3.29 -13.78 -1.00
CA VAL A 138 -2.81 -12.52 -1.53
C VAL A 138 -3.12 -12.45 -3.01
N THR A 139 -3.80 -11.39 -3.45
CA THR A 139 -4.11 -11.17 -4.87
C THR A 139 -3.50 -9.87 -5.34
N LEU A 140 -2.71 -9.93 -6.41
CA LEU A 140 -2.24 -8.74 -7.12
C LEU A 140 -3.03 -8.57 -8.42
N ARG A 141 -3.75 -7.46 -8.53
CA ARG A 141 -4.49 -7.10 -9.74
C ARG A 141 -3.57 -6.34 -10.67
N TYR A 142 -3.36 -6.93 -11.86
CA TYR A 142 -2.57 -6.35 -12.93
C TYR A 142 -3.45 -6.05 -14.15
N HIS A 143 -3.17 -4.96 -14.87
CA HIS A 143 -3.78 -4.70 -16.17
C HIS A 143 -2.73 -4.39 -17.24
N PRO A 144 -3.02 -4.64 -18.52
CA PRO A 144 -2.13 -4.29 -19.62
C PRO A 144 -1.81 -2.80 -19.65
N TRP A 145 -0.52 -2.48 -19.74
CA TRP A 145 0.02 -1.15 -19.92
C TRP A 145 0.31 -0.92 -21.40
N GLY A 146 -0.65 -0.37 -22.14
CA GLY A 146 -0.51 -0.12 -23.58
C GLY A 146 -0.39 -1.40 -24.41
N VAL A 147 -1.33 -1.60 -25.35
CA VAL A 147 -1.46 -2.85 -26.12
C VAL A 147 -0.18 -3.25 -26.89
N GLU A 148 0.65 -2.27 -27.25
CA GLU A 148 1.87 -2.48 -28.03
C GLU A 148 3.11 -2.83 -27.20
N SER A 149 3.12 -2.51 -25.89
CA SER A 149 4.34 -2.65 -25.06
C SER A 149 4.44 -4.00 -24.33
N GLY A 150 3.33 -4.74 -24.22
CA GLY A 150 3.27 -6.05 -23.57
C GLY A 150 3.40 -6.03 -22.03
N GLY A 151 3.57 -4.85 -21.42
CA GLY A 151 3.74 -4.69 -19.98
C GLY A 151 2.43 -4.64 -19.21
N PHE A 152 2.55 -4.68 -17.88
CA PHE A 152 1.44 -4.65 -16.94
C PHE A 152 1.73 -3.73 -15.75
N TRP A 153 0.71 -2.98 -15.33
CA TRP A 153 0.71 -2.21 -14.08
C TRP A 153 -0.17 -2.88 -13.03
N CYS A 154 0.21 -2.78 -11.76
CA CYS A 154 -0.60 -3.24 -10.64
C CYS A 154 -1.40 -2.07 -10.06
N THR A 155 -2.72 -2.22 -9.96
CA THR A 155 -3.62 -1.19 -9.41
C THR A 155 -4.09 -1.52 -8.01
N ARG A 156 -4.14 -2.81 -7.67
CA ARG A 156 -4.70 -3.32 -6.41
C ARG A 156 -3.93 -4.51 -5.83
N ALA A 157 -3.75 -4.51 -4.52
CA ALA A 157 -3.23 -5.61 -3.74
C ALA A 157 -4.27 -5.95 -2.67
N SER A 158 -4.78 -7.17 -2.71
CA SER A 158 -5.78 -7.68 -1.77
C SER A 158 -5.10 -8.64 -0.81
N LEU A 159 -5.27 -8.43 0.49
CA LEU A 159 -4.85 -9.34 1.54
C LEU A 159 -6.10 -9.90 2.21
N SER A 160 -6.42 -11.17 1.95
CA SER A 160 -7.52 -11.84 2.63
C SER A 160 -7.04 -12.49 3.91
N PHE A 161 -7.87 -12.42 4.94
CA PHE A 161 -7.74 -13.14 6.20
C PHE A 161 -8.95 -14.08 6.33
N ASP A 162 -8.97 -14.93 7.35
CA ASP A 162 -10.16 -15.73 7.66
C ASP A 162 -11.34 -14.81 8.08
N GLY A 163 -12.13 -14.40 7.08
CA GLY A 163 -13.21 -13.41 7.18
C GLY A 163 -12.93 -12.14 6.34
N PRO A 164 -12.27 -11.11 6.91
CA PRO A 164 -12.11 -9.81 6.26
C PRO A 164 -11.03 -9.80 5.17
N THR A 165 -11.21 -8.95 4.18
CA THR A 165 -10.21 -8.66 3.15
C THR A 165 -9.78 -7.20 3.27
N VAL A 166 -8.47 -6.96 3.24
CA VAL A 166 -7.89 -5.63 3.14
C VAL A 166 -7.56 -5.36 1.68
N GLU A 167 -8.15 -4.32 1.13
CA GLU A 167 -7.84 -3.82 -0.21
C GLU A 167 -6.92 -2.62 -0.09
N VAL A 168 -5.76 -2.73 -0.73
CA VAL A 168 -4.82 -1.62 -0.93
C VAL A 168 -4.89 -1.24 -2.40
N LEU A 169 -5.09 0.03 -2.71
CA LEU A 169 -5.28 0.54 -4.07
C LEU A 169 -4.71 1.94 -4.24
N LEU A 170 -4.49 2.33 -5.49
CA LEU A 170 -4.04 3.67 -5.86
C LEU A 170 -5.17 4.70 -5.67
N GLY A 171 -5.17 5.43 -4.55
CA GLY A 171 -6.30 6.27 -4.16
C GLY A 171 -5.99 7.27 -3.06
N ASP A 172 -6.78 8.35 -3.01
CA ASP A 172 -6.66 9.41 -2.02
C ASP A 172 -8.04 9.92 -1.55
N CYS A 173 -8.03 10.69 -0.45
CA CYS A 173 -9.17 11.41 0.07
C CYS A 173 -9.35 12.75 -0.67
N ASP A 174 -10.48 12.93 -1.34
CA ASP A 174 -10.81 14.19 -1.99
C ASP A 174 -11.19 15.30 -0.99
N THR A 175 -11.45 16.50 -1.50
CA THR A 175 -11.81 17.66 -0.67
C THR A 175 -13.15 17.52 0.06
N LEU A 176 -13.96 16.52 -0.28
CA LEU A 176 -15.23 16.19 0.35
C LEU A 176 -15.12 15.01 1.32
N GLY A 177 -13.92 14.46 1.54
CA GLY A 177 -13.70 13.31 2.39
C GLY A 177 -13.98 11.97 1.70
N SER A 178 -14.19 11.95 0.38
CA SER A 178 -14.55 10.77 -0.38
C SER A 178 -13.34 10.12 -1.03
N LEU A 179 -13.39 8.81 -1.24
CA LEU A 179 -12.34 8.07 -1.91
C LEU A 179 -12.31 8.39 -3.41
N SER A 180 -11.16 8.83 -3.90
CA SER A 180 -10.89 9.18 -5.29
C SER A 180 -9.66 8.43 -5.81
N ALA A 181 -9.56 8.28 -7.14
CA ALA A 181 -8.38 7.68 -7.75
C ALA A 181 -7.19 8.64 -7.62
N SER A 182 -6.04 8.13 -7.18
CA SER A 182 -4.80 8.88 -7.09
C SER A 182 -3.64 8.00 -7.54
N ALA A 183 -2.70 8.57 -8.28
CA ALA A 183 -1.53 7.83 -8.74
C ALA A 183 -0.41 7.86 -7.69
N ASP A 184 -0.38 8.87 -6.83
CA ASP A 184 0.65 9.18 -5.85
C ASP A 184 0.22 9.02 -4.40
N ASN A 185 -0.87 8.27 -4.17
CA ASN A 185 -1.34 7.89 -2.84
C ASN A 185 -1.86 6.46 -2.81
N ILE A 186 -1.98 5.92 -1.61
CA ILE A 186 -2.58 4.61 -1.35
C ILE A 186 -3.84 4.79 -0.51
N ALA A 187 -4.92 4.15 -0.91
CA ALA A 187 -6.07 3.91 -0.07
C ALA A 187 -6.03 2.49 0.49
N VAL A 188 -6.40 2.36 1.77
CA VAL A 188 -6.59 1.08 2.47
C VAL A 188 -8.06 0.99 2.89
N ILE A 189 -8.73 -0.06 2.44
CA ILE A 189 -10.15 -0.33 2.75
C ILE A 189 -10.26 -1.73 3.33
N VAL A 190 -11.02 -1.90 4.40
CA VAL A 190 -11.22 -3.22 5.02
C VAL A 190 -12.66 -3.67 4.84
N SER A 191 -12.79 -4.91 4.35
CA SER A 191 -14.06 -5.55 4.00
C SER A 191 -14.99 -4.63 3.20
N PRO A 192 -14.53 -4.05 2.07
CA PRO A 192 -15.37 -3.16 1.28
C PRO A 192 -16.63 -3.88 0.83
N ALA A 193 -17.78 -3.21 0.98
CA ALA A 193 -19.06 -3.69 0.41
C ALA A 193 -19.04 -3.71 -1.13
N GLY A 194 -18.11 -2.96 -1.72
CA GLY A 194 -17.81 -2.91 -3.15
C GLY A 194 -16.57 -2.06 -3.38
N LEU A 195 -15.93 -2.27 -4.53
CA LEU A 195 -14.77 -1.45 -4.94
C LEU A 195 -15.25 -0.14 -5.58
N PRO A 196 -14.41 0.92 -5.58
CA PRO A 196 -14.72 2.16 -6.28
C PRO A 196 -14.99 1.92 -7.77
N GLY A 197 -15.92 2.67 -8.36
CA GLY A 197 -16.33 2.45 -9.76
C GLY A 197 -15.24 2.70 -10.80
N TRP A 198 -14.15 3.36 -10.42
CA TRP A 198 -12.96 3.54 -11.26
C TRP A 198 -11.98 2.37 -11.16
N GLU A 199 -12.05 1.57 -10.08
CA GLU A 199 -11.19 0.40 -9.91
C GLU A 199 -11.68 -0.72 -10.83
N ARG A 200 -10.75 -1.22 -11.65
CA ARG A 200 -11.06 -2.20 -12.67
C ARG A 200 -11.16 -3.59 -12.06
N THR A 201 -12.34 -4.20 -12.18
CA THR A 201 -12.60 -5.56 -11.67
C THR A 201 -12.34 -6.64 -12.71
N ASP A 202 -12.14 -6.30 -13.98
CA ASP A 202 -11.73 -7.21 -15.03
C ASP A 202 -10.26 -7.63 -14.83
N ASP A 203 -10.04 -8.89 -14.40
CA ASP A 203 -8.75 -9.55 -14.61
C ASP A 203 -8.59 -9.73 -16.10
N LEU A 204 -7.78 -8.89 -16.72
CA LEU A 204 -7.47 -9.03 -18.14
C LEU A 204 -6.36 -10.06 -18.39
N VAL A 205 -5.69 -10.58 -17.34
CA VAL A 205 -4.66 -11.64 -17.38
C VAL A 205 -4.56 -12.48 -16.10
#